data_AF-A0A812WHE8-F1
#
_entry.id   AF-A0A812WHE8-F1
#
_cell.length_a   1.000
_cell.length_b   1.000
_cell.length_c   1.000
_cell.angle_alpha   90.00
_cell.angle_beta   90.00
_cell.angle_gamma   90.00
#
_symmetry.space_group_name_H-M   'P 1'
#
loop_
_entity.id
_entity.type
_entity.pdbx_description
1 polymer ?
#
loop_
_entity_poly.entity_id
_entity_poly.type
_entity_poly.pdbx_seq_one_letter_code
_entity_poly.pdbx_strand_id
1 'polypeptide(L)' 'RMHQIRAHMASIARPILGDAIYGGSRKLPTCPRLFLHCCRLKLMDLDARQVCLEAELPPALRSFLASLKPL' A
#
# COMPACT_ATOMS: atom_id res chain seq x y z
N ARG A 1 0.48 10.83 11.90
CA ARG A 1 1.96 10.69 11.89
C ARG A 1 2.43 10.56 10.45
N MET A 2 3.50 11.23 10.03
CA MET A 2 4.01 11.11 8.65
C MET A 2 4.55 9.69 8.40
N HIS A 3 4.19 9.08 7.27
CA HIS A 3 4.68 7.75 6.84
C HIS A 3 4.49 6.59 7.82
N GLN A 4 3.48 6.66 8.71
CA GLN A 4 3.33 5.72 9.83
C GLN A 4 3.37 4.24 9.41
N ILE A 5 2.58 3.84 8.40
CA ILE A 5 2.54 2.46 7.91
C ILE A 5 3.91 2.03 7.38
N ARG A 6 4.56 2.89 6.58
CA ARG A 6 5.87 2.61 5.97
C ARG A 6 6.96 2.41 7.03
N ALA A 7 7.02 3.33 8.00
CA ALA A 7 7.98 3.28 9.09
C ALA A 7 7.79 2.03 9.98
N HIS A 8 6.55 1.70 10.34
CA HIS A 8 6.27 0.50 11.15
C HIS A 8 6.60 -0.81 10.42
N MET A 9 6.32 -0.89 9.12
CA MET A 9 6.67 -2.06 8.31
C MET A 9 8.19 -2.23 8.19
N ALA A 10 8.92 -1.13 8.03
CA ALA A 10 10.37 -1.15 8.04
C ALA A 10 10.96 -1.54 9.41
N SER A 11 10.38 -1.06 10.52
CA SER A 11 10.88 -1.37 11.87
C SER A 11 10.79 -2.85 12.24
N ILE A 12 9.90 -3.62 11.59
CA ILE A 12 9.80 -5.08 11.75
C ILE A 12 10.55 -5.86 10.66
N ALA A 13 11.50 -5.22 9.97
CA ALA A 13 12.30 -5.78 8.88
C ALA A 13 11.48 -6.28 7.66
N ARG A 14 10.24 -5.81 7.51
CA ARG A 14 9.33 -6.13 6.40
C ARG A 14 8.86 -4.84 5.71
N PRO A 15 9.77 -4.02 5.15
CA PRO A 15 9.38 -2.78 4.50
C PRO A 15 8.47 -3.03 3.30
N ILE A 16 7.69 -2.00 2.95
CA ILE A 16 6.76 -2.05 1.82
C ILE A 16 7.54 -2.08 0.50
N LEU A 17 7.08 -2.90 -0.44
CA LEU A 17 7.69 -3.00 -1.76
C LEU A 17 7.55 -1.69 -2.55
N GLY A 18 8.60 -1.29 -3.27
CA GLY A 18 8.63 -0.02 -4.01
C GLY A 18 8.79 1.22 -3.13
N ASP A 19 9.10 1.05 -1.84
CA ASP A 19 9.40 2.15 -0.93
C ASP A 19 10.84 2.64 -1.09
N ALA A 20 11.04 3.77 -1.77
CA ALA A 20 12.38 4.34 -2.00
C ALA A 20 13.06 4.89 -0.73
N ILE A 21 12.30 5.14 0.35
CA ILE A 21 12.84 5.73 1.60
C ILE A 21 13.18 4.63 2.61
N TYR A 22 12.27 3.67 2.79
CA TYR A 22 12.40 2.64 3.84
C TYR A 22 12.66 1.22 3.29
N GLY A 23 12.61 1.02 1.97
CA GLY A 23 12.66 -0.31 1.32
C GLY A 23 14.03 -0.98 1.26
N GLY A 24 15.11 -0.19 1.34
CA GLY A 24 16.48 -0.68 1.23
C GLY A 24 16.81 -1.36 -0.11
N SER A 25 18.04 -1.85 -0.25
CA SER A 25 18.60 -2.39 -1.50
C SER A 25 18.27 -3.87 -1.75
N ARG A 26 17.06 -4.33 -1.40
CA ARG A 26 16.68 -5.74 -1.61
C ARG A 26 16.54 -6.03 -3.10
N LYS A 27 17.11 -7.15 -3.57
CA LYS A 27 16.91 -7.70 -4.93
C LYS A 27 15.50 -8.26 -5.08
N LEU A 28 14.49 -7.40 -5.04
CA LEU A 28 13.09 -7.73 -5.26
C LEU A 28 12.65 -7.31 -6.67
N PRO A 29 11.59 -7.92 -7.23
CA PRO A 29 11.00 -7.46 -8.47
C PRO A 29 10.66 -5.96 -8.37
N THR A 30 10.99 -5.21 -9.42
CA THR A 30 10.75 -3.77 -9.45
C THR A 30 9.25 -3.51 -9.50
N CYS A 31 8.70 -3.04 -8.38
CA CYS A 31 7.32 -2.54 -8.34
C CYS A 31 7.29 -1.11 -8.92
N PRO A 32 6.35 -0.79 -9.81
CA PRO A 32 6.33 0.50 -10.51
C PRO A 32 6.07 1.72 -9.60
N ARG A 33 5.62 1.48 -8.37
CA ARG A 33 5.36 2.50 -7.33
C ARG A 33 5.39 1.85 -5.95
N LEU A 34 5.23 2.67 -4.91
CA LEU A 34 4.95 2.16 -3.57
C LEU A 34 3.72 1.24 -3.59
N PHE A 35 3.88 0.00 -3.14
CA PHE A 35 2.80 -0.98 -2.98
C PHE A 35 2.00 -0.69 -1.70
N LEU A 36 1.37 0.48 -1.66
CA LEU A 36 0.49 0.93 -0.59
C LEU A 36 -0.73 1.62 -1.21
N HIS A 37 -1.92 1.12 -0.88
CA HIS A 37 -3.19 1.57 -1.43
C HIS A 37 -4.24 1.67 -0.33
N CYS A 38 -4.99 2.78 -0.29
CA CYS A 38 -6.14 2.94 0.60
C CYS A 38 -7.36 2.31 -0.08
N CYS A 39 -7.62 1.02 0.20
CA CYS A 39 -8.70 0.28 -0.46
C CYS A 39 -10.10 0.61 0.08
N ARG A 40 -10.19 1.11 1.32
CA ARG A 40 -11.47 1.42 1.96
C ARG A 40 -11.32 2.57 2.93
N LEU A 41 -12.28 3.48 2.91
CA LEU A 41 -12.41 4.57 3.86
C LEU A 41 -13.83 4.54 4.46
N LYS A 42 -13.91 4.63 5.79
CA LYS A 42 -15.17 4.72 6.51
C LYS A 42 -15.10 5.91 7.46
N LEU A 43 -16.07 6.82 7.35
CA LEU A 43 -16.16 8.02 8.17
C LEU A 43 -17.62 8.44 8.39
N MET A 44 -17.83 9.40 9.29
CA MET A 44 -19.09 10.13 9.36
C MET A 44 -18.95 11.40 8.52
N ASP A 45 -19.97 11.73 7.74
CA ASP A 45 -20.05 13.02 7.05
C ASP A 45 -20.51 14.15 7.98
N LEU A 46 -20.66 15.36 7.43
CA LEU A 46 -21.07 16.55 8.18
C LEU A 46 -22.51 16.46 8.71
N ASP A 47 -23.35 15.61 8.11
CA ASP A 47 -24.72 15.35 8.52
C ASP A 47 -24.82 14.15 9.49
N ALA A 48 -23.69 13.70 10.04
CA ALA A 48 -23.57 12.52 10.91
C ALA A 48 -24.02 11.19 10.27
N ARG A 49 -24.02 11.11 8.94
CA ARG A 49 -24.30 9.86 8.21
C ARG A 49 -23.03 9.07 8.02
N GLN A 50 -23.14 7.75 8.10
CA GLN A 50 -22.02 6.87 7.85
C GLN A 50 -21.75 6.75 6.35
N VAL A 51 -20.56 7.15 5.92
CA VAL A 51 -20.08 7.02 4.55
C VAL A 51 -19.01 5.93 4.49
N CYS A 52 -19.19 4.99 3.56
CA CYS A 52 -18.22 3.96 3.24
C CYS A 52 -17.82 4.10 1.77
N LEU A 53 -16.53 4.27 1.51
CA LEU A 53 -15.96 4.35 0.17
C LEU A 53 -15.01 3.18 -0.02
N GLU A 54 -15.06 2.57 -1.20
CA GLU A 54 -14.14 1.52 -1.60
C GLU A 54 -13.46 1.92 -2.90
N ALA A 55 -12.18 1.58 -3.02
CA ALA A 55 -11.38 1.86 -4.19
C ALA A 55 -10.70 0.58 -4.66
N GLU A 56 -11.00 0.19 -5.89
CA GLU A 56 -10.33 -0.95 -6.52
C GLU A 56 -8.81 -0.77 -6.52
N LEU A 57 -8.10 -1.91 -6.49
CA LEU A 57 -6.65 -1.89 -6.60
C LEU A 57 -6.23 -1.25 -7.94
N PRO A 58 -5.34 -0.23 -7.93
CA PRO A 58 -4.90 0.47 -9.14
C PRO A 58 -4.35 -0.51 -10.19
N PRO A 59 -4.62 -0.27 -11.50
CA PRO A 59 -4.23 -1.20 -12.57
C PRO A 59 -2.76 -1.60 -12.56
N ALA A 60 -1.85 -0.67 -12.24
CA ALA A 60 -0.41 -0.94 -12.14
C ALA A 60 -0.08 -1.95 -11.01
N LEU A 61 -0.73 -1.83 -9.85
CA LEU A 61 -0.52 -2.76 -8.73
C LEU A 61 -1.19 -4.11 -9.00
N ARG A 62 -2.36 -4.12 -9.65
CA ARG A 62 -3.04 -5.34 -10.08
C ARG A 62 -2.20 -6.13 -11.07
N SER A 63 -1.65 -5.46 -12.08
CA SER A 63 -0.77 -6.07 -13.08
C SER A 63 0.52 -6.60 -12.45
N PHE A 64 1.08 -5.87 -11.49
CA PHE A 64 2.23 -6.34 -10.73
C PHE A 64 1.91 -7.58 -9.89
N LEU A 65 0.78 -7.63 -9.17
CA LEU A 65 0.39 -8.82 -8.42
C LEU A 65 0.23 -10.04 -9.32
N ALA A 66 -0.37 -9.86 -10.50
CA ALA A 66 -0.58 -10.94 -11.46
C ALA A 66 0.72 -11.52 -12.03
N SER A 67 1.84 -10.77 -11.98
CA SER A 67 3.14 -11.26 -12.45
C SER A 67 3.93 -12.04 -11.39
N LEU A 68 3.48 -12.00 -10.13
CA LEU A 68 4.12 -12.76 -9.05
C LEU A 68 3.77 -14.24 -9.15
N LYS A 69 4.76 -15.10 -8.90
CA LYS A 69 4.50 -16.53 -8.76
C LYS A 69 3.75 -16.75 -7.44
N PRO A 70 2.65 -17.53 -7.43
CA PRO A 70 2.08 -18.00 -6.18
C PRO A 70 3.11 -18.84 -5.43
N LEU A 71 3.05 -18.79 -4.10
CA LEU A 71 3.89 -19.58 -3.20
C LEU A 71 3.54 -21.07 -3.26
#